data_AF-A0A1Z9PWH8-F1
#
_entry.id   AF-A0A1Z9PWH8-F1
#
_cell.length_a   1.000
_cell.length_b   1.000
_cell.length_c   1.000
_cell.angle_alpha   90.00
_cell.angle_beta   90.00
_cell.angle_gamma   90.00
#
_symmetry.space_group_name_H-M   'P 1'
#
loop_
_entity.id
_entity.type
_entity.pdbx_description
1 polymer ?
#
loop_
_entity_poly.entity_id
_entity_poly.type
_entity_poly.pdbx_seq_one_letter_code
_entity_poly.pdbx_strand_id
1 'polypeptide(L)'
;MSNWGGANRPITSNKLGSPNPREGSDGDMQVRQTNLGAKIFAKVGGRWHESPLSREGVTKIGANISDYLSIDSDSVDVFKNDSKVASFGETTTLGDISTEHIEITSSHFKIKDASTARVTIDSTGVTVPNILLTGKIKLTSSGNRNICLGLDNADTGDDNISIGSLAGEDNGANSARNVFIGTNAGLENVDSRDNVGIGTNALRDVKGISSDPYNGETVAIGAYAGEKMDRGYGNVLVGYASGRNLESSNSAGAYQNTFIGRSAGASDTTTSQSVYIGVSADGSSNTTQNEIVIGANADGQGANYAVIGNGSISRLYANEDGDGVLYANGTIVSSDRRVKDNIEDIDLGLNFINKISPIKYTKRQLKDYDQSLKEKLHWYNKKEPKIIEDKEIEKKQLGFIAQDVETVLKGLGFNDNNNIVNVDDVTTKYSINYTSFIVPLTKAIQELSAKVDTMQTEINNLKG
;
A
#
# COMPACT_ATOMS: atom_id res chain seq x y z
N MET A 1 -77.34 63.21 16.07
CA MET A 1 -76.42 62.22 15.49
C MET A 1 -76.12 62.68 14.07
N SER A 2 -74.84 62.81 13.72
CA SER A 2 -74.33 63.61 12.59
C SER A 2 -74.86 63.20 11.22
N ASN A 3 -75.21 64.22 10.42
CA ASN A 3 -75.60 64.13 9.01
C ASN A 3 -74.60 63.32 8.18
N TRP A 4 -75.01 62.14 7.72
CA TRP A 4 -74.45 61.56 6.49
C TRP A 4 -75.13 62.27 5.32
N GLY A 5 -74.40 63.18 4.66
CA GLY A 5 -74.84 63.80 3.42
C GLY A 5 -75.18 62.74 2.37
N GLY A 6 -76.20 62.99 1.56
CA GLY A 6 -76.69 62.05 0.54
C GLY A 6 -75.57 61.54 -0.37
N ALA A 7 -75.58 60.24 -0.65
CA ALA A 7 -74.60 59.59 -1.51
C ALA A 7 -74.55 60.28 -2.89
N ASN A 8 -73.42 60.89 -3.22
CA ASN A 8 -73.16 61.39 -4.56
C ASN A 8 -73.22 60.21 -5.55
N ARG A 9 -73.85 60.42 -6.71
CA ARG A 9 -73.86 59.42 -7.79
C ARG A 9 -72.42 59.13 -8.23
N PRO A 10 -72.00 57.87 -8.41
CA PRO A 10 -70.66 57.55 -8.86
C PRO A 10 -70.36 58.23 -10.19
N ILE A 11 -69.26 58.98 -10.28
CA ILE A 11 -68.80 59.64 -11.50
C ILE A 11 -67.68 58.79 -12.13
N THR A 12 -67.96 58.13 -13.25
CA THR A 12 -66.94 57.38 -14.01
C THR A 12 -66.18 58.30 -14.96
N SER A 13 -64.84 58.32 -14.88
CA SER A 13 -63.94 59.09 -15.76
C SER A 13 -63.03 58.14 -16.53
N ASN A 14 -62.81 58.39 -17.83
CA ASN A 14 -61.96 57.59 -18.73
C ASN A 14 -60.57 58.21 -18.98
N LYS A 15 -60.13 59.14 -18.13
CA LYS A 15 -58.80 59.76 -18.25
C LYS A 15 -57.69 58.74 -18.01
N LEU A 16 -56.55 58.95 -18.65
CA LEU A 16 -55.34 58.12 -18.48
C LEU A 16 -54.55 58.55 -17.23
N GLY A 17 -53.82 57.61 -16.62
CA GLY A 17 -52.95 57.84 -15.46
C GLY A 17 -53.69 58.05 -14.14
N SER A 18 -52.95 58.16 -13.04
CA SER A 18 -53.52 58.30 -11.69
C SER A 18 -54.32 59.60 -11.52
N PRO A 19 -55.47 59.59 -10.81
CA PRO A 19 -56.20 60.81 -10.49
C PRO A 19 -55.37 61.80 -9.70
N ASN A 20 -55.47 63.09 -10.03
CA ASN A 20 -54.88 64.15 -9.21
C ASN A 20 -55.62 64.23 -7.84
N PRO A 21 -54.93 64.51 -6.72
CA PRO A 21 -55.57 64.73 -5.41
C PRO A 21 -56.80 65.68 -5.41
N ARG A 22 -56.83 66.65 -6.34
CA ARG A 22 -57.93 67.61 -6.51
C ARG A 22 -59.08 67.11 -7.38
N GLU A 23 -58.90 66.03 -8.12
CA GLU A 23 -59.98 65.41 -8.90
C GLU A 23 -60.93 64.64 -7.97
N GLY A 24 -62.23 64.73 -8.25
CA GLY A 24 -63.31 64.01 -7.54
C GLY A 24 -63.58 64.45 -6.09
N SER A 25 -64.72 64.01 -5.56
CA SER A 25 -65.13 64.12 -4.15
C SER A 25 -64.97 62.77 -3.43
N ASP A 26 -64.97 62.78 -2.09
CA ASP A 26 -65.00 61.53 -1.32
C ASP A 26 -66.24 60.70 -1.70
N GLY A 27 -66.04 59.40 -1.92
CA GLY A 27 -67.03 58.46 -2.48
C GLY A 27 -66.91 58.24 -3.98
N ASP A 28 -66.10 59.02 -4.71
CA ASP A 28 -65.92 58.84 -6.16
C ASP A 28 -65.09 57.59 -6.48
N MET A 29 -65.51 56.88 -7.54
CA MET A 29 -64.81 55.73 -8.11
C MET A 29 -64.48 55.95 -9.59
N GLN A 30 -63.25 55.66 -10.01
CA GLN A 30 -62.81 55.84 -11.40
C GLN A 30 -62.02 54.62 -11.89
N VAL A 31 -62.21 54.24 -13.15
CA VAL A 31 -61.40 53.19 -13.81
C VAL A 31 -60.51 53.88 -14.83
N ARG A 32 -59.19 53.74 -14.69
CA ARG A 32 -58.23 54.41 -15.56
C ARG A 32 -57.13 53.46 -16.01
N GLN A 33 -56.67 53.64 -17.25
CA GLN A 33 -55.49 52.95 -17.75
C GLN A 33 -54.22 53.62 -17.22
N THR A 34 -53.35 52.83 -16.60
CA THR A 34 -52.01 53.23 -16.14
C THR A 34 -50.94 52.53 -16.98
N ASN A 35 -49.67 52.90 -16.78
CA ASN A 35 -48.54 52.24 -17.46
C ASN A 35 -48.52 50.72 -17.20
N LEU A 36 -48.99 50.26 -16.03
CA LEU A 36 -49.01 48.86 -15.62
C LEU A 36 -50.31 48.12 -15.90
N GLY A 37 -51.29 48.77 -16.53
CA GLY A 37 -52.63 48.22 -16.78
C GLY A 37 -53.74 49.09 -16.20
N ALA A 38 -54.99 48.66 -16.39
CA ALA A 38 -56.14 49.37 -15.84
C ALA A 38 -56.18 49.22 -14.30
N LYS A 39 -56.51 50.30 -13.59
CA LYS A 39 -56.73 50.30 -12.14
C LYS A 39 -58.09 50.93 -11.82
N ILE A 40 -58.70 50.47 -10.75
CA ILE A 40 -59.83 51.15 -10.12
C ILE A 40 -59.31 52.05 -8.99
N PHE A 41 -59.81 53.26 -8.94
CA PHE A 41 -59.45 54.28 -7.96
C PHE A 41 -60.70 54.63 -7.16
N ALA A 42 -60.60 54.73 -5.84
CA ALA A 42 -61.66 55.18 -4.96
C ALA A 42 -61.16 56.29 -4.04
N LYS A 43 -61.92 57.38 -3.89
CA LYS A 43 -61.54 58.51 -3.03
C LYS A 43 -62.21 58.39 -1.66
N VAL A 44 -61.41 58.31 -0.59
CA VAL A 44 -61.90 58.21 0.78
C VAL A 44 -61.02 59.08 1.69
N GLY A 45 -61.64 59.94 2.51
CA GLY A 45 -60.90 60.81 3.44
C GLY A 45 -59.97 61.80 2.74
N GLY A 46 -60.35 62.27 1.54
CA GLY A 46 -59.56 63.16 0.70
C GLY A 46 -58.40 62.51 -0.05
N ARG A 47 -58.20 61.19 0.08
CA ARG A 47 -57.10 60.45 -0.56
C ARG A 47 -57.63 59.45 -1.59
N TRP A 48 -56.92 59.34 -2.71
CA TRP A 48 -57.17 58.29 -3.70
C TRP A 48 -56.48 57.00 -3.27
N HIS A 49 -57.25 55.91 -3.24
CA HIS A 49 -56.78 54.53 -3.10
C HIS A 49 -56.93 53.82 -4.44
N GLU A 50 -56.02 52.90 -4.75
CA GLU A 50 -56.01 52.19 -6.02
C GLU A 50 -55.99 50.67 -5.83
N SER A 51 -56.58 49.95 -6.79
CA SER A 51 -56.48 48.51 -6.93
C SER A 51 -56.32 48.14 -8.41
N PRO A 52 -55.39 47.23 -8.77
CA PRO A 52 -55.21 46.79 -10.14
C PRO A 52 -56.41 45.97 -10.65
N LEU A 53 -56.69 46.08 -11.95
CA LEU A 53 -57.64 45.21 -12.65
C LEU A 53 -56.87 44.15 -13.45
N SER A 54 -57.32 42.91 -13.36
CA SER A 54 -56.76 41.80 -14.13
C SER A 54 -57.20 41.87 -15.60
N ARG A 55 -56.32 41.45 -16.51
CA ARG A 55 -56.65 41.25 -17.93
C ARG A 55 -56.25 39.84 -18.32
N GLU A 56 -57.18 39.09 -18.92
CA GLU A 56 -56.92 37.72 -19.40
C GLU A 56 -56.32 36.82 -18.29
N GLY A 57 -56.77 36.99 -17.04
CA GLY A 57 -56.28 36.23 -15.89
C GLY A 57 -54.99 36.75 -15.26
N VAL A 58 -54.33 37.77 -15.84
CA VAL A 58 -53.07 38.32 -15.33
C VAL A 58 -53.31 39.65 -14.59
N THR A 59 -52.76 39.76 -13.38
CA THR A 59 -52.77 40.97 -12.56
C THR A 59 -51.35 41.48 -12.37
N LYS A 60 -51.09 42.76 -12.66
CA LYS A 60 -49.76 43.37 -12.46
C LYS A 60 -49.76 44.37 -11.32
N ILE A 61 -48.76 44.28 -10.44
CA ILE A 61 -48.57 45.15 -9.28
C ILE A 61 -47.13 45.66 -9.28
N GLY A 62 -46.90 46.95 -9.47
CA GLY A 62 -45.53 47.47 -9.56
C GLY A 62 -45.44 48.99 -9.71
N ALA A 63 -44.22 49.47 -9.93
CA ALA A 63 -43.93 50.89 -10.11
C ALA A 63 -44.03 51.33 -11.59
N ASN A 64 -43.53 50.50 -12.51
CA ASN A 64 -43.46 50.78 -13.94
C ASN A 64 -43.51 49.45 -14.75
N ILE A 65 -43.50 49.52 -16.07
CA ILE A 65 -43.60 48.34 -16.96
C ILE A 65 -42.40 47.39 -16.90
N SER A 66 -41.30 47.81 -16.28
CA SER A 66 -40.05 47.06 -16.15
C SER A 66 -39.89 46.43 -14.76
N ASP A 67 -40.53 47.00 -13.74
CA ASP A 67 -40.45 46.60 -12.33
C ASP A 67 -41.85 46.31 -11.75
N TYR A 68 -42.26 45.03 -11.77
CA TYR A 68 -43.59 44.61 -11.32
C TYR A 68 -43.66 43.14 -10.90
N LEU A 69 -44.67 42.81 -10.09
CA LEU A 69 -45.16 41.46 -9.88
C LEU A 69 -46.22 41.14 -10.93
N SER A 70 -46.11 40.00 -11.61
CA SER A 70 -47.14 39.44 -12.48
C SER A 70 -47.77 38.26 -11.76
N ILE A 71 -49.08 38.32 -11.51
CA ILE A 71 -49.84 37.22 -10.91
C ILE A 71 -50.71 36.66 -12.02
N ASP A 72 -50.46 35.42 -12.43
CA ASP A 72 -51.25 34.71 -13.44
C ASP A 72 -51.90 33.45 -12.84
N SER A 73 -52.33 32.50 -13.70
CA SER A 73 -53.08 31.32 -13.27
C SER A 73 -52.23 30.27 -12.57
N ASP A 74 -50.93 30.25 -12.82
CA ASP A 74 -50.01 29.17 -12.47
C ASP A 74 -48.76 29.66 -11.73
N SER A 75 -48.54 30.97 -11.69
CA SER A 75 -47.36 31.56 -11.08
C SER A 75 -47.56 32.97 -10.53
N VAL A 76 -46.62 33.36 -9.67
CA VAL A 76 -46.32 34.75 -9.37
C VAL A 76 -44.90 35.05 -9.86
N ASP A 77 -44.78 35.87 -10.89
CA ASP A 77 -43.49 36.28 -11.44
C ASP A 77 -43.06 37.64 -10.87
N VAL A 78 -41.74 37.80 -10.69
CA VAL A 78 -41.11 39.07 -10.31
C VAL A 78 -40.29 39.58 -11.48
N PHE A 79 -40.63 40.75 -12.00
CA PHE A 79 -39.90 41.45 -13.05
C PHE A 79 -39.13 42.64 -12.46
N LYS A 80 -37.89 42.80 -12.91
CA LYS A 80 -37.02 43.95 -12.62
C LYS A 80 -36.22 44.32 -13.86
N ASN A 81 -36.22 45.60 -14.25
CA ASN A 81 -35.58 46.08 -15.48
C ASN A 81 -35.90 45.22 -16.73
N ASP A 82 -37.18 44.87 -16.91
CA ASP A 82 -37.69 44.04 -18.02
C ASP A 82 -37.26 42.54 -18.00
N SER A 83 -36.43 42.12 -17.03
CA SER A 83 -36.05 40.73 -16.83
C SER A 83 -36.89 40.06 -15.74
N LYS A 84 -37.30 38.81 -15.99
CA LYS A 84 -37.91 37.96 -14.95
C LYS A 84 -36.79 37.47 -14.00
N VAL A 85 -36.84 37.92 -12.75
CA VAL A 85 -35.81 37.61 -11.73
C VAL A 85 -36.27 36.56 -10.72
N ALA A 86 -37.56 36.22 -10.70
CA ALA A 86 -38.10 35.09 -9.97
C ALA A 86 -39.45 34.66 -10.55
N SER A 87 -39.81 33.40 -10.35
CA SER A 87 -41.14 32.85 -10.63
C SER A 87 -41.53 31.92 -9.48
N PHE A 88 -42.75 32.03 -8.99
CA PHE A 88 -43.31 31.18 -7.95
C PHE A 88 -44.51 30.41 -8.52
N GLY A 89 -44.26 29.23 -9.08
CA GLY A 89 -45.27 28.33 -9.65
C GLY A 89 -44.89 26.86 -9.44
N GLU A 90 -45.35 25.97 -10.33
CA GLU A 90 -44.97 24.55 -10.31
C GLU A 90 -43.45 24.34 -10.26
N THR A 91 -42.73 25.16 -11.03
CA THR A 91 -41.28 25.33 -10.91
C THR A 91 -41.02 26.71 -10.32
N THR A 92 -40.51 26.76 -9.10
CA THR A 92 -40.09 28.01 -8.47
C THR A 92 -38.66 28.32 -8.89
N THR A 93 -38.43 29.48 -9.49
CA THR A 93 -37.10 29.95 -9.88
C THR A 93 -36.72 31.24 -9.16
N LEU A 94 -35.47 31.33 -8.69
CA LEU A 94 -34.87 32.57 -8.18
C LEU A 94 -33.59 32.86 -8.97
N GLY A 95 -33.59 33.95 -9.74
CA GLY A 95 -32.57 34.26 -10.75
C GLY A 95 -33.11 34.14 -12.18
N ASP A 96 -32.33 34.64 -13.14
CA ASP A 96 -32.65 34.52 -14.56
C ASP A 96 -32.29 33.11 -15.05
N ILE A 97 -33.28 32.42 -15.63
CA ILE A 97 -33.15 31.02 -16.08
C ILE A 97 -32.14 30.85 -17.22
N SER A 98 -31.80 31.93 -17.93
CA SER A 98 -30.77 31.92 -18.97
C SER A 98 -29.34 31.97 -18.41
N THR A 99 -29.18 32.28 -17.12
CA THR A 99 -27.90 32.39 -16.40
C THR A 99 -27.97 31.66 -15.05
N GLU A 100 -27.32 32.17 -14.00
CA GLU A 100 -27.36 31.58 -12.67
C GLU A 100 -28.73 31.71 -12.01
N HIS A 101 -29.30 30.58 -11.58
CA HIS A 101 -30.57 30.56 -10.87
C HIS A 101 -30.70 29.35 -9.93
N ILE A 102 -31.63 29.47 -8.99
CA ILE A 102 -32.13 28.36 -8.18
C ILE A 102 -33.41 27.86 -8.83
N GLU A 103 -33.61 26.55 -8.87
CA GLU A 103 -34.80 25.88 -9.38
C GLU A 103 -35.33 24.88 -8.34
N ILE A 104 -36.59 25.04 -7.94
CA ILE A 104 -37.26 24.17 -6.98
C ILE A 104 -38.51 23.60 -7.64
N THR A 105 -38.63 22.29 -7.62
CA THR A 105 -39.82 21.55 -8.08
C THR A 105 -40.30 20.62 -6.98
N SER A 106 -41.35 19.85 -7.25
CA SER A 106 -41.83 18.79 -6.35
C SER A 106 -40.83 17.64 -6.13
N SER A 107 -39.82 17.51 -7.00
CA SER A 107 -38.88 16.38 -6.99
C SER A 107 -37.44 16.76 -6.66
N HIS A 108 -37.06 18.03 -6.77
CA HIS A 108 -35.68 18.45 -6.56
C HIS A 108 -35.51 19.92 -6.19
N PHE A 109 -34.35 20.21 -5.62
CA PHE A 109 -33.78 21.55 -5.49
C PHE A 109 -32.47 21.59 -6.29
N LYS A 110 -32.30 22.60 -7.16
CA LYS A 110 -31.10 22.76 -7.99
C LYS A 110 -30.54 24.18 -7.91
N ILE A 111 -29.21 24.27 -7.96
CA ILE A 111 -28.48 25.51 -8.29
C ILE A 111 -27.93 25.32 -9.69
N LYS A 112 -28.27 26.23 -10.60
CA LYS A 112 -28.02 26.11 -12.03
C LYS A 112 -27.25 27.30 -12.56
N ASP A 113 -26.48 27.04 -13.61
CA ASP A 113 -25.82 28.02 -14.47
C ASP A 113 -26.33 27.72 -15.90
N ALA A 114 -27.29 28.52 -16.34
CA ALA A 114 -28.15 28.26 -17.49
C ALA A 114 -28.78 26.85 -17.39
N SER A 115 -28.56 25.99 -18.38
CA SER A 115 -29.05 24.61 -18.36
C SER A 115 -28.25 23.67 -17.44
N THR A 116 -27.09 24.08 -16.93
CA THR A 116 -26.16 23.21 -16.19
C THR A 116 -26.50 23.18 -14.71
N ALA A 117 -26.83 22.01 -14.16
CA ALA A 117 -26.98 21.84 -12.71
C ALA A 117 -25.60 21.79 -12.04
N ARG A 118 -25.31 22.77 -11.19
CA ARG A 118 -24.08 22.84 -10.36
C ARG A 118 -24.26 22.11 -9.04
N VAL A 119 -25.47 22.15 -8.49
CA VAL A 119 -25.90 21.37 -7.31
C VAL A 119 -27.27 20.80 -7.61
N THR A 120 -27.47 19.52 -7.32
CA THR A 120 -28.79 18.85 -7.35
C THR A 120 -29.03 18.18 -6.00
N ILE A 121 -30.20 18.41 -5.42
CA ILE A 121 -30.69 17.74 -4.23
C ILE A 121 -32.00 17.06 -4.61
N ASP A 122 -32.03 15.73 -4.57
CA ASP A 122 -33.20 14.91 -4.90
C ASP A 122 -33.25 13.64 -4.03
N SER A 123 -34.10 12.68 -4.38
CA SER A 123 -34.26 11.43 -3.63
C SER A 123 -33.00 10.53 -3.60
N THR A 124 -32.01 10.78 -4.46
CA THR A 124 -30.75 10.04 -4.51
C THR A 124 -29.64 10.68 -3.67
N GLY A 125 -29.85 11.91 -3.19
CA GLY A 125 -28.92 12.63 -2.32
C GLY A 125 -28.53 14.00 -2.87
N VAL A 126 -27.33 14.47 -2.51
CA VAL A 126 -26.75 15.74 -2.97
C VAL A 126 -25.66 15.44 -3.98
N THR A 127 -25.88 15.84 -5.23
CA THR A 127 -24.90 15.71 -6.32
C THR A 127 -24.25 17.05 -6.63
N VAL A 128 -22.93 17.12 -6.50
CA VAL A 128 -22.10 18.26 -6.90
C VAL A 128 -20.99 17.74 -7.83
N PRO A 129 -21.08 17.94 -9.17
CA PRO A 129 -20.18 17.28 -10.13
C PRO A 129 -18.70 17.60 -9.95
N ASN A 130 -18.37 18.82 -9.49
CA ASN A 130 -17.00 19.24 -9.21
C ASN A 130 -16.96 19.91 -7.85
N ILE A 131 -16.22 19.34 -6.90
CA ILE A 131 -15.94 19.96 -5.62
C ILE A 131 -14.44 20.27 -5.57
N LEU A 132 -14.07 21.55 -5.74
CA LEU A 132 -12.70 22.01 -5.53
C LEU A 132 -12.50 22.30 -4.04
N LEU A 133 -11.67 21.49 -3.38
CA LEU A 133 -11.37 21.62 -1.95
C LEU A 133 -9.95 22.17 -1.79
N THR A 134 -9.80 23.49 -1.64
CA THR A 134 -8.49 24.17 -1.58
C THR A 134 -7.89 24.25 -0.17
N GLY A 135 -8.44 23.52 0.79
CA GLY A 135 -8.05 23.58 2.21
C GLY A 135 -8.28 22.26 2.94
N LYS A 136 -8.11 22.29 4.27
CA LYS A 136 -8.34 21.11 5.12
C LYS A 136 -9.81 20.66 5.03
N ILE A 137 -10.02 19.40 4.65
CA ILE A 137 -11.34 18.76 4.69
C ILE A 137 -11.50 18.16 6.09
N LYS A 138 -12.55 18.56 6.82
CA LYS A 138 -12.93 17.96 8.11
C LYS A 138 -14.18 17.13 7.89
N LEU A 139 -14.02 15.83 7.70
CA LEU A 139 -15.13 14.89 7.77
C LEU A 139 -15.46 14.72 9.25
N THR A 140 -16.63 15.19 9.67
CA THR A 140 -17.05 15.09 11.06
C THR A 140 -17.73 13.77 11.27
N SER A 141 -17.22 13.10 12.27
CA SER A 141 -17.41 11.71 12.55
C SER A 141 -17.88 11.53 13.99
N SER A 142 -18.56 10.45 14.34
CA SER A 142 -18.87 10.15 15.73
C SER A 142 -17.61 9.84 16.56
N GLY A 143 -16.56 9.30 15.92
CA GLY A 143 -15.20 9.15 16.42
C GLY A 143 -14.30 10.35 16.10
N ASN A 144 -13.12 10.45 16.73
CA ASN A 144 -12.26 11.62 16.52
C ASN A 144 -11.32 11.44 15.32
N ARG A 145 -11.36 12.38 14.36
CA ARG A 145 -10.34 12.53 13.29
C ARG A 145 -10.27 11.36 12.29
N ASN A 146 -11.37 10.63 12.10
CA ASN A 146 -11.47 9.60 11.07
C ASN A 146 -11.63 10.19 9.65
N ILE A 147 -11.20 9.44 8.63
CA ILE A 147 -11.47 9.70 7.21
C ILE A 147 -12.22 8.49 6.65
N CYS A 148 -13.53 8.63 6.43
CA CYS A 148 -14.37 7.57 5.88
C CYS A 148 -14.85 7.97 4.47
N LEU A 149 -14.45 7.20 3.45
CA LEU A 149 -14.85 7.41 2.06
C LEU A 149 -15.31 6.09 1.42
N GLY A 150 -16.59 6.00 1.08
CA GLY A 150 -17.20 4.80 0.54
C GLY A 150 -18.51 4.47 1.26
N LEU A 151 -19.01 3.26 1.05
CA LEU A 151 -20.27 2.80 1.63
C LEU A 151 -19.98 1.95 2.87
N ASP A 152 -20.78 2.14 3.93
CA ASP A 152 -20.80 1.29 5.12
C ASP A 152 -19.45 1.14 5.86
N ASN A 153 -18.62 2.19 5.84
CA ASN A 153 -17.43 2.26 6.69
C ASN A 153 -17.82 2.73 8.09
N ALA A 154 -17.28 2.12 9.16
CA ALA A 154 -17.51 2.64 10.49
C ALA A 154 -16.72 3.92 10.76
N ASP A 155 -17.34 4.73 11.60
CA ASP A 155 -16.92 6.08 11.92
C ASP A 155 -16.71 6.26 13.43
N THR A 156 -16.30 5.17 14.06
CA THR A 156 -16.02 4.98 15.48
C THR A 156 -14.52 4.83 15.69
N GLY A 157 -14.07 4.97 16.94
CA GLY A 157 -12.63 5.01 17.25
C GLY A 157 -11.96 6.32 16.80
N ASP A 158 -10.63 6.35 16.83
CA ASP A 158 -9.85 7.58 16.66
C ASP A 158 -8.75 7.46 15.58
N ASP A 159 -8.57 8.49 14.76
CA ASP A 159 -7.46 8.61 13.80
C ASP A 159 -7.41 7.49 12.73
N ASN A 160 -8.55 6.92 12.34
CA ASN A 160 -8.63 5.86 11.33
C ASN A 160 -8.85 6.43 9.91
N ILE A 161 -8.31 5.76 8.88
CA ILE A 161 -8.59 6.01 7.47
C ILE A 161 -9.26 4.76 6.90
N SER A 162 -10.51 4.89 6.45
CA SER A 162 -11.31 3.83 5.82
C SER A 162 -11.79 4.28 4.45
N ILE A 163 -11.20 3.71 3.38
CA ILE A 163 -11.49 4.07 1.99
C ILE A 163 -11.85 2.83 1.19
N GLY A 164 -13.06 2.77 0.64
CA GLY A 164 -13.61 1.60 -0.03
C GLY A 164 -15.01 1.26 0.47
N SER A 165 -15.64 0.24 -0.11
CA SER A 165 -16.88 -0.32 0.44
C SER A 165 -16.53 -1.26 1.59
N LEU A 166 -17.20 -1.10 2.74
CA LEU A 166 -17.03 -1.95 3.93
C LEU A 166 -15.59 -1.93 4.48
N ALA A 167 -14.83 -0.85 4.24
CA ALA A 167 -13.49 -0.71 4.78
C ALA A 167 -13.57 -0.31 6.26
N GLY A 168 -13.05 -1.14 7.17
CA GLY A 168 -13.16 -0.92 8.60
C GLY A 168 -14.60 -0.83 9.11
N GLU A 169 -15.54 -1.59 8.52
CA GLU A 169 -16.97 -1.59 8.89
C GLU A 169 -17.21 -1.85 10.38
N ASP A 170 -16.45 -2.77 10.98
CA ASP A 170 -16.61 -3.14 12.40
C ASP A 170 -15.63 -2.41 13.33
N ASN A 171 -15.03 -1.29 12.89
CA ASN A 171 -14.10 -0.50 13.72
C ASN A 171 -14.70 -0.23 15.12
N GLY A 172 -14.20 -0.94 16.13
CA GLY A 172 -14.62 -0.75 17.52
C GLY A 172 -14.29 0.63 18.11
N ALA A 173 -14.87 0.97 19.27
CA ALA A 173 -14.63 2.25 19.94
C ALA A 173 -13.16 2.48 20.36
N ASN A 174 -12.38 1.40 20.49
CA ASN A 174 -10.96 1.48 20.81
C ASN A 174 -10.06 1.36 19.58
N SER A 175 -10.61 1.14 18.38
CA SER A 175 -9.84 1.06 17.13
C SER A 175 -9.20 2.41 16.84
N ALA A 176 -7.88 2.43 16.62
CA ALA A 176 -7.18 3.69 16.42
C ALA A 176 -5.98 3.60 15.49
N ARG A 177 -5.73 4.68 14.74
CA ARG A 177 -4.55 4.84 13.86
C ARG A 177 -4.44 3.74 12.79
N ASN A 178 -5.56 3.22 12.32
CA ASN A 178 -5.58 2.22 11.24
C ASN A 178 -5.71 2.91 9.87
N VAL A 179 -5.11 2.31 8.85
CA VAL A 179 -5.28 2.69 7.43
C VAL A 179 -5.81 1.50 6.66
N PHE A 180 -7.09 1.53 6.30
CA PHE A 180 -7.77 0.52 5.51
C PHE A 180 -8.22 1.10 4.17
N ILE A 181 -7.63 0.59 3.07
CA ILE A 181 -7.91 1.05 1.72
C ILE A 181 -8.20 -0.15 0.81
N GLY A 182 -9.43 -0.27 0.33
CA GLY A 182 -9.90 -1.38 -0.51
C GLY A 182 -11.22 -1.95 -0.01
N THR A 183 -11.93 -2.66 -0.88
CA THR A 183 -13.17 -3.36 -0.49
C THR A 183 -12.88 -4.39 0.62
N ASN A 184 -13.62 -4.30 1.73
CA ASN A 184 -13.46 -5.15 2.93
C ASN A 184 -12.07 -5.10 3.58
N ALA A 185 -11.25 -4.07 3.32
CA ALA A 185 -9.99 -3.92 4.03
C ALA A 185 -10.29 -3.65 5.52
N GLY A 186 -9.73 -4.45 6.44
CA GLY A 186 -10.02 -4.32 7.86
C GLY A 186 -11.47 -4.51 8.28
N LEU A 187 -12.29 -5.22 7.48
CA LEU A 187 -13.74 -5.38 7.65
C LEU A 187 -14.15 -5.64 9.11
N GLU A 188 -13.64 -6.70 9.72
CA GLU A 188 -14.00 -7.16 11.06
C GLU A 188 -13.11 -6.54 12.17
N ASN A 189 -12.59 -5.32 11.97
CA ASN A 189 -11.66 -4.69 12.91
C ASN A 189 -12.26 -4.33 14.28
N VAL A 190 -12.29 -5.30 15.20
CA VAL A 190 -12.72 -5.08 16.58
C VAL A 190 -11.54 -4.62 17.43
N ASP A 191 -11.41 -3.30 17.65
CA ASP A 191 -10.47 -2.67 18.57
C ASP A 191 -8.97 -2.80 18.20
N SER A 192 -8.59 -3.24 16.99
CA SER A 192 -7.17 -3.26 16.59
C SER A 192 -6.63 -1.89 16.23
N ARG A 193 -5.32 -1.70 16.39
CA ARG A 193 -4.66 -0.39 16.28
C ARG A 193 -3.41 -0.44 15.42
N ASP A 194 -3.03 0.71 14.87
CA ASP A 194 -1.75 0.90 14.17
C ASP A 194 -1.55 -0.05 12.97
N ASN A 195 -2.65 -0.50 12.33
CA ASN A 195 -2.58 -1.37 11.17
C ASN A 195 -2.59 -0.59 9.86
N VAL A 196 -1.96 -1.15 8.82
CA VAL A 196 -2.05 -0.67 7.43
C VAL A 196 -2.52 -1.83 6.57
N GLY A 197 -3.81 -1.86 6.22
CA GLY A 197 -4.39 -2.82 5.28
C GLY A 197 -4.73 -2.16 3.95
N ILE A 198 -3.99 -2.48 2.88
CA ILE A 198 -4.21 -1.92 1.54
C ILE A 198 -4.42 -3.03 0.53
N GLY A 199 -5.61 -3.10 -0.06
CA GLY A 199 -6.03 -4.11 -1.01
C GLY A 199 -7.38 -4.74 -0.63
N THR A 200 -8.05 -5.36 -1.59
CA THR A 200 -9.31 -6.09 -1.33
C THR A 200 -9.08 -7.20 -0.31
N ASN A 201 -9.88 -7.24 0.75
CA ASN A 201 -9.77 -8.17 1.88
C ASN A 201 -8.39 -8.18 2.59
N ALA A 202 -7.58 -7.12 2.46
CA ALA A 202 -6.36 -7.00 3.26
C ALA A 202 -6.75 -6.83 4.74
N LEU A 203 -6.19 -7.67 5.62
CA LEU A 203 -6.53 -7.69 7.05
C LEU A 203 -8.04 -7.83 7.34
N ARG A 204 -8.80 -8.53 6.48
CA ARG A 204 -10.26 -8.60 6.57
C ARG A 204 -10.75 -8.98 7.97
N ASP A 205 -10.16 -10.02 8.56
CA ASP A 205 -10.59 -10.59 9.84
C ASP A 205 -9.73 -10.08 11.01
N VAL A 206 -9.05 -8.92 10.86
CA VAL A 206 -8.17 -8.41 11.91
C VAL A 206 -8.94 -8.12 13.19
N LYS A 207 -8.53 -8.68 14.32
CA LYS A 207 -9.15 -8.37 15.62
C LYS A 207 -8.12 -7.96 16.63
N GLY A 208 -8.50 -7.01 17.47
CA GLY A 208 -7.74 -6.58 18.62
C GLY A 208 -8.22 -7.18 19.93
N ILE A 209 -7.40 -7.03 20.96
CA ILE A 209 -7.76 -7.31 22.35
C ILE A 209 -7.59 -5.98 23.11
N SER A 210 -8.70 -5.41 23.58
CA SER A 210 -8.70 -4.10 24.24
C SER A 210 -7.85 -4.02 25.52
N SER A 211 -7.52 -5.17 26.13
CA SER A 211 -6.66 -5.29 27.31
C SER A 211 -5.21 -5.68 27.01
N ASP A 212 -4.84 -5.97 25.75
CA ASP A 212 -3.50 -6.43 25.39
C ASP A 212 -2.65 -5.25 24.88
N PRO A 213 -1.42 -5.03 25.40
CA PRO A 213 -0.50 -4.06 24.81
C PRO A 213 -0.10 -4.41 23.37
N TYR A 214 -0.22 -5.66 22.93
CA TYR A 214 0.18 -6.15 21.61
C TYR A 214 -1.02 -6.28 20.67
N ASN A 215 -1.57 -5.14 20.25
CA ASN A 215 -2.81 -5.10 19.50
C ASN A 215 -2.64 -4.40 18.15
N GLY A 216 -2.40 -5.19 17.10
CA GLY A 216 -2.28 -4.72 15.72
C GLY A 216 -0.84 -4.52 15.25
N GLU A 217 -0.44 -3.30 14.86
CA GLU A 217 0.91 -3.01 14.32
C GLU A 217 1.26 -3.81 13.06
N THR A 218 0.27 -4.25 12.29
CA THR A 218 0.49 -5.06 11.09
C THR A 218 0.41 -4.21 9.82
N VAL A 219 1.40 -4.38 8.93
CA VAL A 219 1.36 -3.85 7.57
C VAL A 219 1.00 -4.98 6.62
N ALA A 220 -0.18 -4.93 6.01
CA ALA A 220 -0.60 -5.83 4.94
C ALA A 220 -0.92 -5.07 3.66
N ILE A 221 -0.13 -5.29 2.61
CA ILE A 221 -0.28 -4.60 1.33
C ILE A 221 -0.38 -5.64 0.22
N GLY A 222 -1.54 -5.71 -0.42
CA GLY A 222 -1.90 -6.69 -1.43
C GLY A 222 -3.29 -7.27 -1.19
N ALA A 223 -4.00 -7.65 -2.26
CA ALA A 223 -5.27 -8.33 -2.10
C ALA A 223 -5.10 -9.64 -1.30
N TYR A 224 -5.98 -9.87 -0.33
CA TYR A 224 -5.97 -11.03 0.58
C TYR A 224 -4.72 -11.16 1.48
N ALA A 225 -3.89 -10.12 1.60
CA ALA A 225 -2.76 -10.14 2.52
C ALA A 225 -3.27 -10.13 3.98
N GLY A 226 -2.88 -11.13 4.77
CA GLY A 226 -3.36 -11.30 6.15
C GLY A 226 -4.87 -11.43 6.30
N GLU A 227 -5.58 -11.93 5.28
CA GLU A 227 -7.05 -11.97 5.23
C GLU A 227 -7.69 -12.54 6.50
N LYS A 228 -7.17 -13.64 7.03
CA LYS A 228 -7.74 -14.38 8.16
C LYS A 228 -7.13 -14.06 9.53
N MET A 229 -6.42 -12.93 9.65
CA MET A 229 -5.61 -12.60 10.82
C MET A 229 -6.40 -12.22 12.08
N ASP A 230 -6.96 -13.20 12.79
CA ASP A 230 -7.90 -13.01 13.90
C ASP A 230 -7.31 -12.54 15.26
N ARG A 231 -6.03 -12.12 15.35
CA ARG A 231 -5.32 -11.57 16.56
C ARG A 231 -3.79 -11.50 16.40
N GLY A 232 -3.28 -11.44 15.17
CA GLY A 232 -1.83 -11.33 14.91
C GLY A 232 -1.33 -9.91 15.14
N TYR A 233 -0.05 -9.74 15.50
CA TYR A 233 0.54 -8.41 15.68
C TYR A 233 1.97 -8.29 15.15
N GLY A 234 2.38 -7.07 14.79
CA GLY A 234 3.74 -6.75 14.37
C GLY A 234 4.18 -7.46 13.09
N ASN A 235 3.25 -7.83 12.20
CA ASN A 235 3.58 -8.53 10.95
C ASN A 235 3.81 -7.55 9.79
N VAL A 236 4.68 -7.93 8.85
CA VAL A 236 4.82 -7.28 7.55
C VAL A 236 4.42 -8.29 6.47
N LEU A 237 3.31 -8.05 5.78
CA LEU A 237 2.67 -8.96 4.82
C LEU A 237 2.51 -8.24 3.48
N VAL A 238 3.49 -8.34 2.58
CA VAL A 238 3.51 -7.59 1.32
C VAL A 238 3.45 -8.53 0.12
N GLY A 239 2.34 -8.50 -0.60
CA GLY A 239 2.08 -9.31 -1.78
C GLY A 239 0.68 -9.90 -1.80
N TYR A 240 0.21 -10.31 -2.98
CA TYR A 240 -1.08 -11.00 -3.12
C TYR A 240 -1.10 -12.26 -2.24
N ALA A 241 -2.08 -12.35 -1.33
CA ALA A 241 -2.27 -13.48 -0.41
C ALA A 241 -1.05 -13.79 0.49
N SER A 242 -0.19 -12.82 0.78
CA SER A 242 0.91 -12.99 1.75
C SER A 242 0.33 -13.19 3.16
N GLY A 243 0.73 -14.26 3.85
CA GLY A 243 0.22 -14.59 5.19
C GLY A 243 -1.29 -14.78 5.26
N ARG A 244 -1.96 -15.19 4.16
CA ARG A 244 -3.43 -15.20 4.05
C ARG A 244 -4.14 -15.94 5.18
N ASN A 245 -3.60 -17.09 5.60
CA ASN A 245 -4.19 -17.96 6.61
C ASN A 245 -3.59 -17.76 8.01
N LEU A 246 -2.80 -16.72 8.23
CA LEU A 246 -2.26 -16.43 9.57
C LEU A 246 -3.46 -16.25 10.50
N GLU A 247 -3.63 -17.14 11.47
CA GLU A 247 -4.77 -17.22 12.38
C GLU A 247 -4.20 -17.32 13.80
N SER A 248 -4.75 -16.52 14.72
CA SER A 248 -4.33 -16.50 16.14
C SER A 248 -5.55 -16.82 17.00
N SER A 249 -5.73 -18.11 17.32
CA SER A 249 -6.67 -18.48 18.38
C SER A 249 -5.96 -18.28 19.73
N ASN A 250 -6.22 -17.14 20.40
CA ASN A 250 -5.78 -16.81 21.76
C ASN A 250 -4.34 -16.30 21.95
N SER A 251 -3.86 -15.38 21.10
CA SER A 251 -2.55 -14.71 21.26
C SER A 251 -1.31 -15.64 21.17
N ALA A 252 -1.51 -16.90 20.77
CA ALA A 252 -0.44 -17.87 20.57
C ALA A 252 -0.17 -18.03 19.07
N GLY A 253 0.82 -17.28 18.56
CA GLY A 253 1.27 -17.38 17.18
C GLY A 253 0.84 -16.20 16.28
N ALA A 254 1.26 -16.22 15.02
CA ALA A 254 0.96 -15.22 14.01
C ALA A 254 1.45 -13.80 14.34
N TYR A 255 2.62 -13.68 14.98
CA TYR A 255 3.20 -12.39 15.35
C TYR A 255 4.65 -12.21 14.90
N GLN A 256 5.03 -10.96 14.66
CA GLN A 256 6.40 -10.55 14.34
C GLN A 256 6.99 -11.25 13.10
N ASN A 257 6.14 -11.60 12.13
CA ASN A 257 6.57 -12.23 10.89
C ASN A 257 6.85 -11.18 9.80
N THR A 258 7.80 -11.47 8.91
CA THR A 258 8.05 -10.67 7.69
C THR A 258 7.85 -11.55 6.45
N PHE A 259 6.68 -11.44 5.82
CA PHE A 259 6.31 -12.13 4.60
C PHE A 259 6.25 -11.16 3.43
N ILE A 260 7.12 -11.36 2.44
CA ILE A 260 7.22 -10.49 1.27
C ILE A 260 7.27 -11.35 0.01
N GLY A 261 6.21 -11.30 -0.78
CA GLY A 261 6.05 -12.05 -2.01
C GLY A 261 4.61 -12.48 -2.23
N ARG A 262 4.27 -12.81 -3.49
CA ARG A 262 2.97 -13.44 -3.78
C ARG A 262 2.91 -14.78 -3.04
N SER A 263 1.90 -14.94 -2.20
CA SER A 263 1.62 -16.16 -1.44
C SER A 263 2.76 -16.61 -0.50
N ALA A 264 3.64 -15.69 -0.06
CA ALA A 264 4.62 -15.99 0.98
C ALA A 264 3.90 -16.31 2.29
N GLY A 265 4.21 -17.46 2.90
CA GLY A 265 3.56 -17.95 4.12
C GLY A 265 2.03 -18.07 4.04
N ALA A 266 1.48 -18.29 2.84
CA ALA A 266 0.03 -18.31 2.65
C ALA A 266 -0.65 -19.51 3.34
N SER A 267 0.11 -20.58 3.60
CA SER A 267 -0.32 -21.80 4.30
C SER A 267 -0.31 -21.64 5.81
N ASP A 268 0.51 -20.72 6.32
CA ASP A 268 0.83 -20.66 7.74
C ASP A 268 -0.34 -20.14 8.55
N THR A 269 -0.48 -20.71 9.74
CA THR A 269 -1.54 -20.34 10.67
C THR A 269 -0.94 -19.61 11.87
N THR A 270 -0.06 -20.24 12.65
CA THR A 270 0.43 -19.70 13.94
C THR A 270 1.95 -19.48 13.99
N THR A 271 2.63 -19.45 12.84
CA THR A 271 4.07 -19.12 12.78
C THR A 271 4.36 -17.75 13.40
N SER A 272 5.52 -17.61 14.04
CA SER A 272 5.93 -16.36 14.68
C SER A 272 7.43 -16.14 14.55
N GLN A 273 7.81 -14.85 14.49
CA GLN A 273 9.21 -14.41 14.38
C GLN A 273 9.92 -14.97 13.14
N SER A 274 9.15 -15.31 12.09
CA SER A 274 9.67 -15.91 10.87
C SER A 274 9.81 -14.89 9.75
N VAL A 275 10.73 -15.14 8.82
CA VAL A 275 11.01 -14.26 7.67
C VAL A 275 10.90 -15.06 6.39
N TYR A 276 9.83 -14.86 5.63
CA TYR A 276 9.59 -15.52 4.35
C TYR A 276 9.60 -14.52 3.21
N ILE A 277 10.64 -14.56 2.37
CA ILE A 277 10.84 -13.59 1.29
C ILE A 277 10.99 -14.32 -0.02
N GLY A 278 10.01 -14.16 -0.91
CA GLY A 278 9.95 -14.82 -2.22
C GLY A 278 8.53 -15.19 -2.62
N VAL A 279 8.29 -15.39 -3.91
CA VAL A 279 7.02 -15.96 -4.39
C VAL A 279 6.89 -17.37 -3.85
N SER A 280 5.81 -17.65 -3.12
CA SER A 280 5.54 -18.98 -2.54
C SER A 280 6.69 -19.51 -1.67
N ALA A 281 7.45 -18.64 -1.00
CA ALA A 281 8.31 -19.05 0.10
C ALA A 281 7.43 -19.48 1.29
N ASP A 282 7.66 -20.66 1.85
CA ASP A 282 6.79 -21.25 2.88
C ASP A 282 7.60 -21.87 4.01
N GLY A 283 6.99 -21.91 5.20
CA GLY A 283 7.60 -22.54 6.37
C GLY A 283 7.70 -24.05 6.24
N SER A 284 8.54 -24.66 7.07
CA SER A 284 8.62 -26.12 7.21
C SER A 284 7.33 -26.76 7.75
N SER A 285 6.53 -25.95 8.44
CA SER A 285 5.16 -26.26 8.85
C SER A 285 4.40 -24.97 9.11
N ASN A 286 3.07 -25.05 9.17
CA ASN A 286 2.19 -23.92 9.41
C ASN A 286 2.29 -23.28 10.81
N THR A 287 3.08 -23.85 11.72
CA THR A 287 3.23 -23.38 13.11
C THR A 287 4.69 -23.13 13.52
N THR A 288 5.64 -23.27 12.59
CA THR A 288 7.08 -23.16 12.91
C THR A 288 7.45 -21.76 13.38
N GLN A 289 8.34 -21.65 14.36
CA GLN A 289 8.79 -20.37 14.92
C GLN A 289 10.26 -20.11 14.61
N ASN A 290 10.59 -18.83 14.46
CA ASN A 290 11.96 -18.35 14.23
C ASN A 290 12.63 -19.05 13.03
N GLU A 291 11.91 -19.16 11.92
CA GLU A 291 12.42 -19.74 10.68
C GLU A 291 12.63 -18.65 9.62
N ILE A 292 13.77 -18.71 8.94
CA ILE A 292 14.10 -17.78 7.85
C ILE A 292 14.07 -18.56 6.53
N VAL A 293 13.24 -18.15 5.59
CA VAL A 293 13.15 -18.76 4.25
C VAL A 293 13.21 -17.66 3.20
N ILE A 294 14.28 -17.65 2.41
CA ILE A 294 14.52 -16.62 1.40
C ILE A 294 14.72 -17.28 0.04
N GLY A 295 13.85 -17.01 -0.91
CA GLY A 295 13.90 -17.54 -2.28
C GLY A 295 12.52 -17.88 -2.83
N ALA A 296 12.34 -17.79 -4.14
CA ALA A 296 11.09 -18.22 -4.78
C ALA A 296 10.93 -19.74 -4.68
N ASN A 297 9.78 -20.20 -4.18
CA ASN A 297 9.49 -21.62 -3.93
C ASN A 297 10.55 -22.30 -3.03
N ALA A 298 11.09 -21.55 -2.06
CA ALA A 298 11.94 -22.13 -1.02
C ALA A 298 11.06 -22.65 0.12
N ASP A 299 11.40 -23.84 0.62
CA ASP A 299 10.70 -24.48 1.74
C ASP A 299 11.59 -24.51 2.98
N GLY A 300 11.01 -24.16 4.12
CA GLY A 300 11.65 -24.27 5.42
C GLY A 300 12.11 -25.68 5.77
N GLN A 301 13.02 -25.79 6.74
CA GLN A 301 13.56 -27.05 7.26
C GLN A 301 13.35 -27.24 8.78
N GLY A 302 12.82 -26.25 9.51
CA GLY A 302 12.46 -26.38 10.92
C GLY A 302 12.61 -25.09 11.72
N ALA A 303 12.18 -25.15 12.99
CA ALA A 303 12.32 -24.04 13.91
C ALA A 303 13.79 -23.68 14.16
N ASN A 304 14.09 -22.37 14.20
CA ASN A 304 15.45 -21.82 14.36
C ASN A 304 16.40 -22.10 13.19
N TYR A 305 15.88 -22.48 12.02
CA TYR A 305 16.70 -22.76 10.84
C TYR A 305 16.57 -21.62 9.82
N ALA A 306 17.62 -21.45 9.02
CA ALA A 306 17.63 -20.51 7.91
C ALA A 306 17.88 -21.26 6.60
N VAL A 307 16.97 -21.07 5.64
CA VAL A 307 17.02 -21.60 4.29
C VAL A 307 17.14 -20.42 3.33
N ILE A 308 18.21 -20.39 2.53
CA ILE A 308 18.43 -19.37 1.51
C ILE A 308 18.57 -20.07 0.17
N GLY A 309 17.48 -20.06 -0.60
CA GLY A 309 17.37 -20.74 -1.88
C GLY A 309 16.46 -21.96 -1.87
N ASN A 310 16.18 -22.46 -3.06
CA ASN A 310 15.52 -23.74 -3.30
C ASN A 310 16.51 -24.74 -3.93
N GLY A 311 16.04 -25.93 -4.30
CA GLY A 311 16.87 -26.98 -4.91
C GLY A 311 17.53 -26.63 -6.24
N SER A 312 17.22 -25.49 -6.87
CA SER A 312 17.85 -25.02 -8.11
C SER A 312 19.07 -24.12 -7.87
N ILE A 313 19.34 -23.71 -6.63
CA ILE A 313 20.51 -22.87 -6.31
C ILE A 313 21.79 -23.71 -6.38
N SER A 314 22.72 -23.31 -7.25
CA SER A 314 24.01 -24.00 -7.44
C SER A 314 25.16 -23.43 -6.61
N ARG A 315 25.09 -22.16 -6.22
CA ARG A 315 26.16 -21.46 -5.47
C ARG A 315 25.55 -20.44 -4.52
N LEU A 316 26.03 -20.41 -3.27
CA LEU A 316 25.69 -19.39 -2.27
C LEU A 316 26.95 -18.57 -1.98
N TYR A 317 26.91 -17.28 -2.30
CA TYR A 317 28.01 -16.36 -2.04
C TYR A 317 27.72 -15.56 -0.77
N ALA A 318 28.58 -15.68 0.26
CA ALA A 318 28.55 -14.79 1.43
C ALA A 318 29.05 -13.37 1.08
N ASN A 319 29.85 -13.25 0.01
CA ASN A 319 30.33 -12.01 -0.57
C ASN A 319 30.55 -12.22 -2.08
N GLU A 320 30.33 -11.18 -2.89
CA GLU A 320 30.45 -11.25 -4.36
C GLU A 320 31.83 -11.72 -4.85
N ASP A 321 32.90 -11.47 -4.09
CA ASP A 321 34.28 -11.72 -4.52
C ASP A 321 34.83 -13.04 -3.96
N GLY A 322 34.02 -13.76 -3.16
CA GLY A 322 34.41 -15.00 -2.49
C GLY A 322 35.30 -14.82 -1.25
N ASP A 323 35.65 -13.59 -0.89
CA ASP A 323 36.52 -13.27 0.27
C ASP A 323 35.75 -13.07 1.59
N GLY A 324 34.44 -13.33 1.59
CA GLY A 324 33.61 -13.23 2.79
C GLY A 324 34.00 -14.28 3.83
N VAL A 325 34.17 -13.86 5.10
CA VAL A 325 34.41 -14.78 6.21
C VAL A 325 33.08 -15.23 6.79
N LEU A 326 32.84 -16.55 6.77
CA LEU A 326 31.68 -17.17 7.42
C LEU A 326 32.04 -17.59 8.84
N TYR A 327 31.32 -17.07 9.83
CA TYR A 327 31.41 -17.50 11.22
C TYR A 327 30.39 -18.63 11.47
N ALA A 328 30.89 -19.85 11.58
CA ALA A 328 30.06 -21.04 11.85
C ALA A 328 30.79 -21.99 12.80
N ASN A 329 30.02 -22.78 13.56
CA ASN A 329 30.61 -23.85 14.39
C ASN A 329 31.29 -24.93 13.54
N GLY A 330 30.74 -25.21 12.35
CA GLY A 330 31.34 -26.13 11.38
C GLY A 330 30.54 -26.20 10.08
N THR A 331 31.14 -26.82 9.07
CA THR A 331 30.48 -27.17 7.80
C THR A 331 30.23 -28.67 7.78
N ILE A 332 28.98 -29.07 7.56
CA ILE A 332 28.59 -30.48 7.43
C ILE A 332 28.47 -30.81 5.95
N VAL A 333 29.23 -31.80 5.48
CA VAL A 333 29.21 -32.26 4.08
C VAL A 333 28.61 -33.66 4.04
N SER A 334 27.62 -33.88 3.17
CA SER A 334 27.01 -35.20 3.00
C SER A 334 28.06 -36.22 2.54
N SER A 335 28.13 -37.37 3.22
CA SER A 335 29.09 -38.44 2.93
C SER A 335 28.48 -39.83 3.07
N ASP A 336 27.14 -39.92 3.03
CA ASP A 336 26.40 -41.17 3.17
C ASP A 336 26.74 -42.14 2.03
N ARG A 337 26.93 -43.42 2.33
CA ARG A 337 27.25 -44.45 1.33
C ARG A 337 26.17 -44.56 0.25
N ARG A 338 24.90 -44.29 0.59
CA ARG A 338 23.75 -44.43 -0.32
C ARG A 338 23.71 -43.36 -1.41
N VAL A 339 24.46 -42.27 -1.25
CA VAL A 339 24.57 -41.20 -2.26
C VAL A 339 25.90 -41.27 -3.03
N LYS A 340 26.59 -42.41 -2.96
CA LYS A 340 27.87 -42.65 -3.63
C LYS A 340 27.80 -43.93 -4.46
N ASP A 341 28.49 -43.91 -5.58
CA ASP A 341 28.69 -45.05 -6.48
C ASP A 341 30.17 -45.14 -6.87
N ASN A 342 30.62 -46.28 -7.40
CA ASN A 342 32.01 -46.53 -7.82
C ASN A 342 33.05 -46.20 -6.73
N ILE A 343 32.83 -46.73 -5.52
CA ILE A 343 33.71 -46.49 -4.36
C ILE A 343 34.96 -47.39 -4.46
N GLU A 344 36.12 -46.77 -4.66
CA GLU A 344 37.44 -47.41 -4.81
C GLU A 344 38.44 -46.90 -3.74
N ASP A 345 39.54 -47.64 -3.55
CA ASP A 345 40.63 -47.22 -2.66
C ASP A 345 41.37 -46.00 -3.24
N ILE A 346 41.82 -45.10 -2.35
CA ILE A 346 42.53 -43.89 -2.77
C ILE A 346 44.03 -44.13 -3.02
N ASP A 347 44.49 -43.70 -4.21
CA ASP A 347 45.90 -43.76 -4.62
C ASP A 347 46.70 -42.46 -4.33
N LEU A 348 46.02 -41.41 -3.87
CA LEU A 348 46.64 -40.20 -3.34
C LEU A 348 47.02 -40.40 -1.86
N GLY A 349 48.30 -40.68 -1.62
CA GLY A 349 48.88 -40.88 -0.29
C GLY A 349 50.22 -40.17 -0.11
N LEU A 350 51.20 -40.86 0.45
CA LEU A 350 52.51 -40.30 0.83
C LEU A 350 53.27 -39.75 -0.38
N ASN A 351 53.13 -40.38 -1.56
CA ASN A 351 53.74 -39.89 -2.80
C ASN A 351 53.23 -38.48 -3.18
N PHE A 352 51.93 -38.24 -3.04
CA PHE A 352 51.33 -36.91 -3.29
C PHE A 352 51.83 -35.88 -2.28
N ILE A 353 51.78 -36.20 -0.98
CA ILE A 353 52.20 -35.30 0.10
C ILE A 353 53.69 -34.93 -0.02
N ASN A 354 54.55 -35.84 -0.46
CA ASN A 354 55.97 -35.57 -0.66
C ASN A 354 56.28 -34.69 -1.88
N LYS A 355 55.35 -34.57 -2.84
CA LYS A 355 55.54 -33.78 -4.07
C LYS A 355 55.02 -32.34 -3.95
N ILE A 356 54.07 -32.08 -3.07
CA ILE A 356 53.54 -30.74 -2.83
C ILE A 356 54.43 -29.94 -1.87
N SER A 357 54.53 -28.63 -2.08
CA SER A 357 55.39 -27.75 -1.28
C SER A 357 54.56 -26.73 -0.49
N PRO A 358 54.52 -26.81 0.86
CA PRO A 358 53.96 -25.76 1.69
C PRO A 358 54.77 -24.47 1.54
N ILE A 359 54.07 -23.33 1.46
CA ILE A 359 54.69 -22.02 1.31
C ILE A 359 54.18 -21.03 2.36
N LYS A 360 54.89 -19.91 2.46
CA LYS A 360 54.48 -18.72 3.23
C LYS A 360 54.40 -17.52 2.29
N TYR A 361 53.31 -16.78 2.35
CA TYR A 361 53.04 -15.64 1.45
C TYR A 361 52.35 -14.48 2.19
N THR A 362 52.23 -13.35 1.51
CA THR A 362 51.45 -12.17 1.93
C THR A 362 50.45 -11.83 0.85
N LYS A 363 49.34 -11.16 1.20
CA LYS A 363 48.36 -10.73 0.19
C LYS A 363 48.93 -9.61 -0.68
N ARG A 364 48.52 -9.55 -1.94
CA ARG A 364 48.72 -8.38 -2.81
C ARG A 364 47.49 -7.49 -2.74
N GLN A 365 47.65 -6.17 -2.93
CA GLN A 365 46.51 -5.29 -3.15
C GLN A 365 45.79 -5.69 -4.44
N LEU A 366 44.45 -5.57 -4.48
CA LEU A 366 43.64 -5.99 -5.64
C LEU A 366 44.06 -5.27 -6.93
N LYS A 367 44.40 -3.98 -6.84
CA LYS A 367 44.90 -3.18 -7.97
C LYS A 367 46.20 -3.73 -8.58
N ASP A 368 47.00 -4.40 -7.76
CA ASP A 368 48.32 -4.91 -8.13
C ASP A 368 48.23 -6.35 -8.64
N TYR A 369 47.04 -6.95 -8.77
CA TYR A 369 46.88 -8.27 -9.39
C TYR A 369 47.35 -8.27 -10.85
N ASP A 370 47.72 -9.45 -11.34
CA ASP A 370 48.19 -9.61 -12.71
C ASP A 370 47.08 -9.22 -13.69
N GLN A 371 47.48 -8.57 -14.78
CA GLN A 371 46.55 -7.94 -15.73
C GLN A 371 45.54 -8.94 -16.31
N SER A 372 45.98 -10.15 -16.64
CA SER A 372 45.15 -11.23 -17.18
C SER A 372 44.03 -11.69 -16.23
N LEU A 373 44.22 -11.56 -14.92
CA LEU A 373 43.19 -11.84 -13.92
C LEU A 373 42.28 -10.63 -13.73
N LYS A 374 42.85 -9.42 -13.59
CA LYS A 374 42.09 -8.19 -13.37
C LYS A 374 41.00 -8.00 -14.42
N GLU A 375 41.33 -8.20 -15.69
CA GLU A 375 40.39 -8.05 -16.82
C GLU A 375 39.13 -8.91 -16.72
N LYS A 376 39.16 -9.98 -15.92
CA LYS A 376 38.04 -10.91 -15.72
C LYS A 376 37.30 -10.67 -14.40
N LEU A 377 37.81 -9.82 -13.52
CA LEU A 377 37.15 -9.47 -12.25
C LEU A 377 36.05 -8.44 -12.51
N HIS A 378 34.89 -8.61 -11.87
CA HIS A 378 33.71 -7.75 -12.03
C HIS A 378 33.96 -6.27 -11.72
N TRP A 379 34.94 -5.95 -10.87
CA TRP A 379 35.28 -4.56 -10.51
C TRP A 379 36.12 -3.83 -11.56
N TYR A 380 36.88 -4.54 -12.39
CA TYR A 380 37.85 -3.94 -13.29
C TYR A 380 37.17 -3.03 -14.33
N ASN A 381 37.70 -1.80 -14.48
CA ASN A 381 37.13 -0.71 -15.29
C ASN A 381 35.67 -0.31 -14.96
N LYS A 382 35.12 -0.77 -13.83
CA LYS A 382 33.75 -0.44 -13.39
C LYS A 382 33.71 0.30 -12.05
N LYS A 383 34.62 -0.06 -11.13
CA LYS A 383 34.75 0.58 -9.81
C LYS A 383 36.19 0.48 -9.30
N GLU A 384 36.56 1.38 -8.40
CA GLU A 384 37.83 1.28 -7.68
C GLU A 384 37.86 -0.02 -6.85
N PRO A 385 38.95 -0.80 -6.90
CA PRO A 385 39.05 -2.02 -6.11
C PRO A 385 39.13 -1.70 -4.62
N LYS A 386 38.62 -2.62 -3.80
CA LYS A 386 38.75 -2.52 -2.34
C LYS A 386 40.23 -2.43 -1.95
N ILE A 387 40.57 -1.41 -1.16
CA ILE A 387 41.88 -1.30 -0.53
C ILE A 387 41.91 -2.24 0.66
N ILE A 388 42.90 -3.13 0.69
CA ILE A 388 43.15 -4.00 1.84
C ILE A 388 44.02 -3.21 2.83
N GLU A 389 43.66 -3.25 4.12
CA GLU A 389 44.45 -2.62 5.18
C GLU A 389 45.88 -3.17 5.22
N ASP A 390 46.87 -2.30 5.49
CA ASP A 390 48.29 -2.66 5.48
C ASP A 390 48.59 -3.84 6.42
N LYS A 391 47.95 -3.87 7.59
CA LYS A 391 48.06 -4.98 8.55
C LYS A 391 47.67 -6.33 7.94
N GLU A 392 46.63 -6.38 7.10
CA GLU A 392 46.17 -7.61 6.45
C GLU A 392 47.03 -7.97 5.22
N ILE A 393 47.60 -6.97 4.53
CA ILE A 393 48.59 -7.19 3.46
C ILE A 393 49.89 -7.78 4.03
N GLU A 394 50.41 -7.23 5.11
CA GLU A 394 51.69 -7.64 5.72
C GLU A 394 51.59 -8.96 6.49
N LYS A 395 50.37 -9.43 6.76
CA LYS A 395 50.12 -10.67 7.48
C LYS A 395 50.67 -11.86 6.70
N LYS A 396 51.66 -12.52 7.27
CA LYS A 396 52.21 -13.77 6.74
C LYS A 396 51.17 -14.88 6.86
N GLN A 397 50.84 -15.49 5.72
CA GLN A 397 49.88 -16.58 5.59
C GLN A 397 50.63 -17.86 5.19
N LEU A 398 50.10 -19.00 5.59
CA LEU A 398 50.59 -20.32 5.22
C LEU A 398 49.64 -20.95 4.21
N GLY A 399 50.15 -21.68 3.23
CA GLY A 399 49.31 -22.33 2.23
C GLY A 399 50.10 -23.05 1.15
N PHE A 400 49.46 -23.24 0.01
CA PHE A 400 50.07 -23.81 -1.20
C PHE A 400 49.78 -22.93 -2.41
N ILE A 401 50.61 -23.04 -3.44
CA ILE A 401 50.31 -22.48 -4.78
C ILE A 401 49.38 -23.48 -5.49
N ALA A 402 48.18 -23.04 -5.85
CA ALA A 402 47.17 -23.92 -6.43
C ALA A 402 47.61 -24.54 -7.76
N GLN A 403 48.34 -23.79 -8.60
CA GLN A 403 48.89 -24.25 -9.87
C GLN A 403 49.96 -25.35 -9.70
N ASP A 404 50.79 -25.24 -8.67
CA ASP A 404 51.80 -26.26 -8.37
C ASP A 404 51.13 -27.57 -7.91
N VAL A 405 50.12 -27.46 -7.05
CA VAL A 405 49.30 -28.61 -6.61
C VAL A 405 48.60 -29.26 -7.81
N GLU A 406 48.00 -28.46 -8.70
CA GLU A 406 47.35 -28.96 -9.92
C GLU A 406 48.33 -29.73 -10.81
N THR A 407 49.55 -29.22 -10.97
CA THR A 407 50.60 -29.88 -11.76
C THR A 407 50.95 -31.25 -11.19
N VAL A 408 51.09 -31.35 -9.86
CA VAL A 408 51.35 -32.63 -9.18
C VAL A 408 50.18 -33.59 -9.35
N LEU A 409 48.94 -33.13 -9.18
CA LEU A 409 47.74 -33.95 -9.35
C LEU A 409 47.64 -34.52 -10.77
N LYS A 410 47.82 -33.68 -11.80
CA LYS A 410 47.89 -34.10 -13.21
C LYS A 410 48.96 -35.16 -13.44
N GLY A 411 50.15 -34.96 -12.89
CA GLY A 411 51.25 -35.94 -12.96
C GLY A 411 50.99 -37.27 -12.23
N LEU A 412 49.99 -37.33 -11.35
CA LEU A 412 49.55 -38.53 -10.64
C LEU A 412 48.24 -39.12 -11.23
N GLY A 413 47.78 -38.63 -12.38
CA GLY A 413 46.57 -39.11 -13.04
C GLY A 413 45.27 -38.43 -12.59
N PHE A 414 45.34 -37.48 -11.65
CA PHE A 414 44.22 -36.67 -11.19
C PHE A 414 44.19 -35.36 -11.99
N ASN A 415 43.76 -35.43 -13.24
CA ASN A 415 43.59 -34.26 -14.11
C ASN A 415 42.41 -33.38 -13.64
N ASP A 416 41.51 -33.00 -14.54
CA ASP A 416 40.35 -32.16 -14.23
C ASP A 416 39.31 -32.86 -13.32
N ASN A 417 39.55 -34.12 -12.96
CA ASN A 417 38.70 -34.96 -12.13
C ASN A 417 39.12 -34.95 -10.65
N ASN A 418 39.25 -33.78 -10.04
CA ASN A 418 39.52 -33.68 -8.60
C ASN A 418 38.77 -32.52 -7.95
N ASN A 419 38.61 -32.58 -6.62
CA ASN A 419 37.97 -31.54 -5.81
C ASN A 419 38.95 -30.84 -4.85
N ILE A 420 40.26 -30.91 -5.14
CA ILE A 420 41.33 -30.28 -4.36
C ILE A 420 41.62 -28.89 -4.90
N VAL A 421 41.80 -28.77 -6.22
CA VAL A 421 42.02 -27.49 -6.91
C VAL A 421 40.78 -27.15 -7.72
N ASN A 422 40.24 -25.97 -7.51
CA ASN A 422 39.11 -25.43 -8.27
C ASN A 422 39.59 -24.24 -9.09
N VAL A 423 39.15 -24.16 -10.34
CA VAL A 423 39.38 -23.01 -11.22
C VAL A 423 38.02 -22.40 -11.50
N ASP A 424 37.87 -21.11 -11.22
CA ASP A 424 36.64 -20.39 -11.53
C ASP A 424 36.51 -20.21 -13.06
N ASP A 425 35.43 -20.70 -13.66
CA ASP A 425 35.25 -20.73 -15.12
C ASP A 425 35.24 -19.33 -15.76
N VAL A 426 34.91 -18.30 -15.00
CA VAL A 426 34.78 -16.92 -15.48
C VAL A 426 36.09 -16.17 -15.29
N THR A 427 36.55 -16.09 -14.05
CA THR A 427 37.72 -15.33 -13.63
C THR A 427 39.03 -16.07 -13.89
N THR A 428 38.97 -17.38 -14.12
CA THR A 428 40.14 -18.28 -14.19
C THR A 428 41.01 -18.27 -12.94
N LYS A 429 40.47 -17.79 -11.82
CA LYS A 429 41.16 -17.75 -10.53
C LYS A 429 41.23 -19.16 -9.95
N TYR A 430 42.43 -19.58 -9.59
CA TYR A 430 42.67 -20.85 -8.92
C TYR A 430 42.40 -20.73 -7.42
N SER A 431 41.76 -21.75 -6.85
CA SER A 431 41.46 -21.87 -5.42
C SER A 431 41.71 -23.28 -4.94
N ILE A 432 42.08 -23.44 -3.66
CA ILE A 432 42.30 -24.74 -3.03
C ILE A 432 41.19 -25.04 -2.03
N ASN A 433 40.61 -26.24 -2.13
CA ASN A 433 39.80 -26.82 -1.07
C ASN A 433 40.72 -27.53 -0.06
N TYR A 434 41.15 -26.79 0.97
CA TYR A 434 42.07 -27.31 1.99
C TYR A 434 41.50 -28.55 2.72
N THR A 435 40.18 -28.64 2.88
CA THR A 435 39.53 -29.79 3.54
C THR A 435 39.72 -31.08 2.75
N SER A 436 39.83 -31.01 1.42
CA SER A 436 40.07 -32.19 0.57
C SER A 436 41.44 -32.84 0.81
N PHE A 437 42.41 -32.15 1.41
CA PHE A 437 43.72 -32.73 1.76
C PHE A 437 43.65 -33.72 2.93
N ILE A 438 42.60 -33.71 3.75
CA ILE A 438 42.48 -34.59 4.92
C ILE A 438 42.52 -36.08 4.50
N VAL A 439 41.89 -36.42 3.37
CA VAL A 439 41.84 -37.81 2.89
C VAL A 439 43.23 -38.28 2.42
N PRO A 440 43.96 -37.56 1.53
CA PRO A 440 45.33 -37.93 1.19
C PRO A 440 46.31 -37.90 2.36
N LEU A 441 46.16 -36.95 3.31
CA LEU A 441 46.99 -36.91 4.51
C LEU A 441 46.77 -38.15 5.38
N THR A 442 45.52 -38.61 5.51
CA THR A 442 45.19 -39.84 6.24
C THR A 442 45.84 -41.05 5.58
N LYS A 443 45.74 -41.18 4.25
CA LYS A 443 46.40 -42.25 3.48
C LYS A 443 47.92 -42.19 3.63
N ALA A 444 48.52 -41.00 3.56
CA ALA A 444 49.96 -40.82 3.74
C ALA A 444 50.43 -41.25 5.13
N ILE A 445 49.67 -40.94 6.18
CA ILE A 445 49.96 -41.37 7.55
C ILE A 445 49.87 -42.89 7.68
N GLN A 446 48.84 -43.52 7.07
CA GLN A 446 48.71 -44.98 7.04
C GLN A 446 49.89 -45.66 6.35
N GLU A 447 50.31 -45.15 5.18
CA GLU A 447 51.47 -45.66 4.44
C GLU A 447 52.78 -45.46 5.22
N LEU A 448 52.93 -44.32 5.90
CA LEU A 448 54.09 -44.05 6.75
C LEU A 448 54.12 -45.00 7.95
N SER A 449 52.97 -45.25 8.60
CA SER A 449 52.86 -46.21 9.70
C SER A 449 53.27 -47.60 9.26
N ALA A 450 52.78 -48.08 8.11
CA ALA A 450 53.14 -49.38 7.56
C ALA A 450 54.65 -49.51 7.28
N LYS A 451 55.28 -48.43 6.78
CA LYS A 451 56.74 -48.39 6.58
C LYS A 451 57.50 -48.44 7.91
N VAL A 452 57.02 -47.75 8.95
CA VAL A 452 57.61 -47.80 10.29
C VAL A 452 57.51 -49.20 10.89
N ASP A 453 56.36 -49.86 10.79
CA ASP A 453 56.16 -51.23 11.28
C ASP A 453 57.09 -52.24 10.58
N THR A 454 57.28 -52.04 9.27
CA THR A 454 58.22 -52.83 8.46
C THR A 454 59.66 -52.62 8.95
N MET A 455 60.10 -51.36 9.06
CA MET A 455 61.44 -51.03 9.56
C MET A 455 61.68 -51.55 10.97
N GLN A 456 60.68 -51.49 11.86
CA GLN A 456 60.79 -52.00 13.22
C GLN A 456 60.97 -53.52 13.25
N THR A 457 60.25 -54.24 12.37
CA THR A 457 60.37 -55.69 12.21
C THR A 457 61.76 -56.06 11.71
N GLU A 458 62.29 -55.34 10.71
CA GLU A 458 63.65 -55.53 10.21
C GLU A 458 64.70 -55.27 11.30
N ILE A 459 64.55 -54.19 12.07
CA ILE A 459 65.43 -53.87 13.20
C ILE A 459 65.41 -54.98 14.26
N ASN A 460 64.23 -55.52 14.58
CA ASN A 460 64.11 -56.61 15.56
C ASN A 460 64.82 -57.87 15.05
N ASN A 461 64.61 -58.24 13.78
CA ASN A 461 65.28 -59.38 13.16
C ASN A 461 66.81 -59.23 13.11
N LEU A 462 67.32 -58.00 12.97
CA LEU A 462 68.76 -57.71 12.99
C LEU A 462 69.38 -57.73 14.39
N LYS A 463 68.58 -57.51 15.44
CA LYS A 463 69.05 -57.46 16.83
C LYS A 463 69.07 -58.82 17.54
N GLY A 464 68.48 -59.85 16.95
CA GLY A 464 68.43 -61.22 17.50
C GLY A 464 67.13 -61.50 18.21
#